data_AF-A0A2T0KH62-F1
#
_entry.id   AF-A0A2T0KH62-F1
#
_cell.length_a   1.000
_cell.length_b   1.000
_cell.length_c   1.000
_cell.angle_alpha   90.00
_cell.angle_beta   90.00
_cell.angle_gamma   90.00
#
_symmetry.space_group_name_H-M   'P 1'
#
loop_
_entity.id
_entity.type
_entity.pdbx_description
1 polymer ?
#
loop_
_entity_poly.entity_id
_entity_poly.type
_entity_poly.pdbx_seq_one_letter_code
_entity_poly.pdbx_strand_id
1 'polypeptide(L)'
;MNARSRMAAIAGTLVFALVPSVPAGAAAGPGPWDYVGASYRKCDTHAASPQIEQGSTKEIFVTNNTSARIFAYWRNWKGEQEIPRYIDPGETTLVFYSDNGDIVEIGDNYMNCLAMFVINTSTGEAEITYN
;
A
#
# COMPACT_ATOMS: atom_id res chain seq x y z
N MET A 1 47.13 57.70 2.54
CA MET A 1 46.57 56.87 3.61
C MET A 1 45.66 55.84 2.97
N ASN A 2 46.04 54.56 3.06
CA ASN A 2 45.33 53.44 2.47
C ASN A 2 44.12 53.06 3.34
N ALA A 3 42.94 52.95 2.75
CA ALA A 3 41.80 52.25 3.36
C ALA A 3 41.29 51.18 2.39
N ARG A 4 41.82 49.97 2.54
CA ARG A 4 41.21 48.74 2.01
C ARG A 4 40.00 48.42 2.89
N SER A 5 38.82 48.27 2.31
CA SER A 5 37.66 47.69 3.00
C SER A 5 37.04 46.56 2.18
N ARG A 6 37.55 45.37 2.49
CA ARG A 6 36.90 44.06 2.68
C ARG A 6 35.63 43.75 1.86
N MET A 7 35.82 42.81 0.93
CA MET A 7 34.81 41.87 0.44
C MET A 7 34.10 41.18 1.62
N ALA A 8 32.76 41.12 1.56
CA ALA A 8 31.96 40.19 2.34
C ALA A 8 31.30 39.21 1.38
N ALA A 9 31.84 37.99 1.32
CA ALA A 9 31.20 36.86 0.66
C ALA A 9 30.12 36.33 1.61
N ILE A 10 28.86 36.47 1.25
CA ILE A 10 27.76 35.79 1.94
C ILE A 10 27.74 34.36 1.39
N ALA A 11 28.22 33.43 2.19
CA ALA A 11 28.07 32.01 1.97
C ALA A 11 26.57 31.67 2.09
N GLY A 12 25.89 31.55 0.95
CA GLY A 12 24.54 31.02 0.89
C GLY A 12 24.59 29.52 1.18
N THR A 13 24.18 29.11 2.38
CA THR A 13 23.91 27.72 2.69
C THR A 13 22.69 27.28 1.87
N LEU A 14 22.93 26.51 0.80
CA LEU A 14 21.86 25.80 0.11
C LEU A 14 21.36 24.70 1.05
N VAL A 15 20.17 24.89 1.61
CA VAL A 15 19.43 23.82 2.28
C VAL A 15 18.87 22.92 1.19
N PHE A 16 19.54 21.79 0.94
CA PHE A 16 18.94 20.70 0.17
C PHE A 16 17.84 20.08 1.03
N ALA A 17 16.60 20.49 0.79
CA ALA A 17 15.44 19.77 1.29
C ALA A 17 15.43 18.39 0.61
N LEU A 18 15.69 17.34 1.38
CA LEU A 18 15.40 15.97 0.98
C LEU A 18 13.89 15.86 0.80
N VAL A 19 13.43 15.97 -0.44
CA VAL A 19 12.09 15.54 -0.81
C VAL A 19 12.16 14.02 -0.88
N PRO A 20 11.53 13.25 0.04
CA PRO A 20 11.37 11.83 -0.20
C PRO A 20 10.55 11.67 -1.48
N SER A 21 11.20 11.14 -2.51
CA SER A 21 10.57 10.78 -3.77
C SER A 21 9.60 9.63 -3.50
N VAL A 22 8.32 9.94 -3.43
CA VAL A 22 7.23 8.95 -3.47
C VAL A 22 7.30 8.29 -4.85
N PRO A 23 7.57 6.98 -4.99
CA PRO A 23 7.42 6.34 -6.27
C PRO A 23 5.93 6.33 -6.62
N ALA A 24 5.62 7.03 -7.71
CA ALA A 24 4.31 7.04 -8.34
C ALA A 24 3.91 5.63 -8.78
N GLY A 25 2.69 5.23 -8.46
CA GLY A 25 2.15 3.97 -8.95
C GLY A 25 0.90 3.44 -8.24
N ALA A 26 0.06 4.30 -7.66
CA ALA A 26 -1.30 3.91 -7.29
C ALA A 26 -2.27 4.69 -8.14
N ALA A 27 -2.84 4.04 -9.16
CA ALA A 27 -3.99 4.58 -9.84
C ALA A 27 -5.14 4.60 -8.84
N ALA A 28 -5.56 5.77 -8.33
CA ALA A 28 -6.70 5.87 -7.42
C ALA A 28 -7.95 5.22 -8.03
N GLY A 29 -8.52 4.25 -7.30
CA GLY A 29 -9.69 3.48 -7.71
C GLY A 29 -11.00 4.15 -7.29
N PRO A 30 -12.15 3.73 -7.83
CA PRO A 30 -13.46 4.40 -7.67
C PRO A 30 -14.19 4.09 -6.34
N GLY A 31 -13.47 3.91 -5.22
CA GLY A 31 -14.06 3.56 -3.93
C GLY A 31 -13.47 4.34 -2.75
N PRO A 32 -13.94 4.09 -1.51
CA PRO A 32 -13.44 4.73 -0.28
C PRO A 32 -12.07 4.16 0.15
N TRP A 33 -11.16 3.96 -0.80
CA TRP A 33 -9.90 3.26 -0.60
C TRP A 33 -8.74 4.12 -1.06
N ASP A 34 -7.80 4.36 -0.16
CA ASP A 34 -6.48 4.88 -0.50
C ASP A 34 -5.50 3.71 -0.50
N TYR A 35 -4.64 3.59 -1.50
CA TYR A 35 -3.70 2.49 -1.57
C TYR A 35 -2.42 2.88 -2.27
N VAL A 36 -1.33 2.19 -1.94
CA VAL A 36 0.00 2.34 -2.53
C VAL A 36 0.59 0.95 -2.78
N GLY A 37 1.21 0.73 -3.93
CA GLY A 37 1.82 -0.55 -4.27
C GLY A 37 0.83 -1.67 -4.59
N ALA A 38 -0.44 -1.32 -4.80
CA ALA A 38 -1.49 -2.21 -5.24
C ALA A 38 -2.37 -1.51 -6.29
N SER A 39 -3.21 -2.28 -6.97
CA SER A 39 -4.21 -1.77 -7.91
C SER A 39 -5.59 -2.30 -7.57
N TYR A 40 -6.59 -1.41 -7.57
CA TYR A 40 -7.97 -1.78 -7.31
C TYR A 40 -8.52 -2.69 -8.42
N ARG A 41 -9.29 -3.69 -8.00
CA ARG A 41 -10.11 -4.57 -8.83
C ARG A 41 -11.49 -4.73 -8.17
N LYS A 42 -12.53 -4.82 -9.02
CA LYS A 42 -13.87 -5.18 -8.54
C LYS A 42 -13.88 -6.60 -7.98
N CYS A 43 -14.76 -6.83 -7.01
CA CYS A 43 -15.00 -8.14 -6.43
C CYS A 43 -15.36 -9.18 -7.49
N ASP A 44 -14.65 -10.31 -7.47
CA ASP A 44 -14.77 -11.42 -8.41
C ASP A 44 -14.42 -12.72 -7.69
N THR A 45 -15.43 -13.55 -7.44
CA THR A 45 -15.29 -14.82 -6.72
C THR A 45 -14.46 -15.86 -7.47
N HIS A 46 -14.18 -15.64 -8.76
CA HIS A 46 -13.38 -16.53 -9.59
C HIS A 46 -11.93 -16.07 -9.76
N ALA A 47 -11.56 -14.91 -9.20
CA ALA A 47 -10.20 -14.40 -9.30
C ALA A 47 -9.22 -15.25 -8.46
N ALA A 48 -8.07 -15.57 -9.02
CA ALA A 48 -7.01 -16.32 -8.34
C ALA A 48 -5.68 -15.58 -8.50
N SER A 49 -4.83 -15.68 -7.49
CA SER A 49 -3.45 -15.20 -7.62
C SER A 49 -2.70 -16.05 -8.66
N PRO A 50 -1.70 -15.49 -9.35
CA PRO A 50 -0.85 -16.27 -10.23
C PRO A 50 0.00 -17.27 -9.42
N GLN A 51 0.28 -18.43 -10.00
CA GLN A 51 1.28 -19.35 -9.44
C GLN A 51 2.68 -18.87 -9.87
N ILE A 52 3.33 -18.07 -9.04
CA ILE A 52 4.66 -17.52 -9.31
C ILE A 52 5.69 -18.19 -8.37
N GLU A 53 6.88 -18.49 -8.88
CA GLU A 53 8.02 -18.84 -8.04
C GLU A 53 8.47 -17.58 -7.27
N GLN A 54 8.47 -17.68 -5.93
CA GLN A 54 8.77 -16.59 -4.98
C GLN A 54 10.03 -15.81 -5.37
N GLY A 55 9.84 -14.65 -5.99
CA GLY A 55 10.93 -13.79 -6.46
C GLY A 55 11.22 -12.62 -5.53
N SER A 56 10.19 -12.09 -4.86
CA SER A 56 10.35 -11.02 -3.87
C SER A 56 9.09 -10.87 -3.01
N THR A 57 9.19 -11.26 -1.74
CA THR A 57 8.12 -11.11 -0.76
C THR A 57 7.83 -9.64 -0.47
N LYS A 58 6.53 -9.31 -0.36
CA LYS A 58 5.95 -8.00 -0.09
C LYS A 58 5.16 -8.03 1.21
N GLU A 59 5.35 -7.06 2.07
CA GLU A 59 4.52 -6.88 3.26
C GLU A 59 3.27 -6.09 2.90
N ILE A 60 2.10 -6.63 3.26
CA ILE A 60 0.82 -5.98 2.97
C ILE A 60 0.23 -5.43 4.27
N PHE A 61 0.12 -4.11 4.35
CA PHE A 61 -0.52 -3.42 5.47
C PHE A 61 -1.93 -2.97 5.10
N VAL A 62 -2.89 -3.27 5.97
CA VAL A 62 -4.27 -2.80 5.82
C VAL A 62 -4.64 -1.92 7.01
N THR A 63 -5.11 -0.71 6.74
CA THR A 63 -5.62 0.25 7.73
C THR A 63 -7.13 0.39 7.61
N ASN A 64 -7.82 0.38 8.75
CA ASN A 64 -9.27 0.56 8.82
C ASN A 64 -9.63 1.85 9.55
N ASN A 65 -9.98 2.91 8.81
CA ASN A 65 -10.42 4.19 9.40
C ASN A 65 -11.94 4.25 9.67
N THR A 66 -12.66 3.15 9.43
CA THR A 66 -14.12 3.11 9.63
C THR A 66 -14.49 2.73 11.07
N SER A 67 -15.78 2.83 11.40
CA SER A 67 -16.32 2.39 12.69
C SER A 67 -16.66 0.90 12.77
N ALA A 68 -16.45 0.13 11.69
CA ALA A 68 -16.81 -1.27 11.61
C ALA A 68 -15.55 -2.12 11.36
N ARG A 69 -15.51 -3.32 11.94
CA ARG A 69 -14.45 -4.30 11.64
C ARG A 69 -14.49 -4.71 10.17
N ILE A 70 -13.32 -4.86 9.58
CA ILE A 70 -13.13 -5.46 8.25
C ILE A 70 -12.25 -6.70 8.36
N PHE A 71 -12.19 -7.49 7.29
CA PHE A 71 -11.17 -8.51 7.14
C PHE A 71 -10.40 -8.35 5.83
N ALA A 72 -9.23 -8.98 5.79
CA ALA A 72 -8.46 -9.21 4.58
C ALA A 72 -8.23 -10.72 4.36
N TYR A 73 -8.32 -11.16 3.12
CA TYR A 73 -7.94 -12.50 2.65
C TYR A 73 -6.88 -12.39 1.57
N TRP A 74 -5.94 -13.32 1.55
CA TRP A 74 -5.23 -13.66 0.33
C TRP A 74 -6.04 -14.71 -0.43
N ARG A 75 -6.24 -14.49 -1.75
CA ARG A 75 -6.80 -15.51 -2.64
C ARG A 75 -5.66 -16.26 -3.29
N ASN A 76 -5.48 -17.53 -2.96
CA ASN A 76 -4.35 -18.30 -3.49
C ASN A 76 -4.53 -18.63 -5.00
N TRP A 77 -3.57 -19.37 -5.56
CA TRP A 77 -3.56 -19.72 -6.98
C TRP A 77 -4.67 -20.67 -7.44
N LYS A 78 -5.38 -21.28 -6.50
CA LYS A 78 -6.61 -22.05 -6.78
C LYS A 78 -7.87 -21.19 -6.70
N GLY A 79 -7.74 -19.92 -6.33
CA GLY A 79 -8.87 -19.05 -6.05
C GLY A 79 -9.57 -19.37 -4.73
N GLU A 80 -8.89 -20.04 -3.80
CA GLU A 80 -9.40 -20.28 -2.46
C GLU A 80 -9.04 -19.11 -1.55
N GLN A 81 -9.94 -18.73 -0.64
CA GLN A 81 -9.66 -17.73 0.39
C GLN A 81 -8.87 -18.37 1.53
N GLU A 82 -7.73 -17.77 1.85
CA GLU A 82 -6.94 -18.16 3.02
C GLU A 82 -7.55 -17.65 4.32
N ILE A 83 -6.91 -17.96 5.45
CA ILE A 83 -7.41 -17.58 6.78
C ILE A 83 -7.56 -16.05 6.87
N PRO A 84 -8.75 -15.53 7.27
CA PRO A 84 -8.97 -14.10 7.42
C PRO A 84 -8.03 -13.47 8.44
N ARG A 85 -7.62 -12.24 8.14
CA ARG A 85 -7.08 -11.31 9.13
C ARG A 85 -8.12 -10.25 9.43
N TYR A 86 -8.53 -10.16 10.69
CA TYR A 86 -9.45 -9.15 11.15
C TYR A 86 -8.67 -7.87 11.45
N ILE A 87 -9.21 -6.72 11.01
CA ILE A 87 -8.66 -5.40 11.30
C ILE A 87 -9.75 -4.60 12.01
N ASP A 88 -9.52 -4.29 13.29
CA ASP A 88 -10.46 -3.52 14.09
C ASP A 88 -10.50 -2.03 13.68
N PRO A 89 -11.59 -1.32 14.01
CA PRO A 89 -11.69 0.12 13.80
C PRO A 89 -10.48 0.90 14.36
N GLY A 90 -9.85 1.72 13.52
CA GLY A 90 -8.70 2.55 13.86
C GLY A 90 -7.34 1.82 13.86
N GLU A 91 -7.29 0.55 13.45
CA GLU A 91 -6.06 -0.24 13.44
C GLU A 91 -5.41 -0.32 12.05
N THR A 92 -4.08 -0.46 12.06
CA THR A 92 -3.27 -0.90 10.90
C THR A 92 -2.68 -2.27 11.23
N THR A 93 -2.87 -3.24 10.34
CA THR A 93 -2.40 -4.63 10.54
C THR A 93 -1.57 -5.08 9.36
N LEU A 94 -0.42 -5.71 9.64
CA LEU A 94 0.29 -6.54 8.67
C LEU A 94 -0.52 -7.81 8.43
N VAL A 95 -1.15 -7.92 7.27
CA VAL A 95 -2.09 -9.01 7.00
C VAL A 95 -1.39 -10.22 6.39
N PHE A 96 -0.53 -10.00 5.39
CA PHE A 96 0.11 -11.06 4.61
C PHE A 96 1.52 -10.68 4.16
N TYR A 97 2.32 -11.72 3.93
CA TYR A 97 3.49 -11.69 3.08
C TYR A 97 3.07 -12.25 1.72
N SER A 98 3.15 -11.44 0.66
CA SER A 98 2.65 -11.78 -0.68
C SER A 98 3.70 -11.55 -1.76
N ASP A 99 3.44 -11.98 -2.99
CA ASP A 99 4.25 -11.65 -4.16
C ASP A 99 3.52 -10.65 -5.08
N ASN A 100 4.26 -10.09 -6.04
CA ASN A 100 3.64 -9.25 -7.06
C ASN A 100 2.67 -10.07 -7.93
N GLY A 101 1.47 -9.54 -8.14
CA GLY A 101 0.37 -10.18 -8.85
C GLY A 101 -0.62 -10.88 -7.92
N ASP A 102 -0.27 -11.06 -6.64
CA ASP A 102 -1.19 -11.64 -5.68
C ASP A 102 -2.42 -10.76 -5.45
N ILE A 103 -3.51 -11.44 -5.11
CA ILE A 103 -4.81 -10.85 -4.92
C ILE A 103 -5.15 -10.84 -3.43
N VAL A 104 -5.35 -9.65 -2.91
CA VAL A 104 -5.86 -9.40 -1.56
C VAL A 104 -7.32 -8.94 -1.67
N GLU A 105 -8.22 -9.66 -1.02
CA GLU A 105 -9.63 -9.34 -0.93
C GLU A 105 -9.91 -8.72 0.44
N ILE A 106 -10.56 -7.55 0.45
CA ILE A 106 -11.02 -6.90 1.69
C ILE A 106 -12.54 -6.99 1.73
N GLY A 107 -13.10 -7.29 2.89
CA GLY A 107 -14.55 -7.36 3.06
C GLY A 107 -15.06 -6.97 4.45
N ASP A 108 -16.38 -6.94 4.58
CA ASP A 108 -17.11 -6.43 5.74
C ASP A 108 -17.22 -7.45 6.88
N ASN A 109 -17.89 -7.14 7.99
CA ASN A 109 -18.02 -8.12 9.09
C ASN A 109 -18.92 -9.35 8.77
N TYR A 110 -19.46 -9.46 7.54
CA TYR A 110 -20.39 -10.51 7.10
C TYR A 110 -19.82 -11.38 5.97
N MET A 111 -18.54 -11.25 5.65
CA MET A 111 -17.90 -11.97 4.54
C MET A 111 -18.33 -11.52 3.14
N ASN A 112 -18.88 -10.30 3.03
CA ASN A 112 -19.09 -9.69 1.72
C ASN A 112 -17.82 -8.98 1.27
N CYS A 113 -17.40 -9.27 0.04
CA CYS A 113 -16.30 -8.55 -0.59
C CYS A 113 -16.66 -7.07 -0.76
N LEU A 114 -15.80 -6.19 -0.26
CA LEU A 114 -15.87 -4.75 -0.44
C LEU A 114 -14.97 -4.29 -1.59
N ALA A 115 -13.76 -4.86 -1.67
CA ALA A 115 -12.78 -4.56 -2.70
C ALA A 115 -11.77 -5.69 -2.87
N MET A 116 -11.14 -5.74 -4.05
CA MET A 116 -9.98 -6.57 -4.30
C MET A 116 -8.82 -5.71 -4.76
N PHE A 117 -7.61 -6.12 -4.41
CA PHE A 117 -6.39 -5.44 -4.74
C PHE A 117 -5.40 -6.42 -5.32
N VAL A 118 -4.81 -6.06 -6.46
CA VAL A 118 -3.69 -6.80 -7.05
C VAL A 118 -2.41 -6.11 -6.61
N ILE A 119 -1.55 -6.82 -5.89
CA ILE A 119 -0.28 -6.29 -5.40
C ILE A 119 0.67 -6.07 -6.58
N ASN A 120 1.18 -4.87 -6.76
CA ASN A 120 2.01 -4.50 -7.90
C ASN A 120 3.01 -3.42 -7.52
N THR A 121 3.99 -3.79 -6.69
CA THR A 121 4.96 -2.86 -6.13
C THR A 121 6.41 -3.27 -6.37
N SER A 122 7.26 -2.29 -6.63
CA SER A 122 8.71 -2.47 -6.59
C SER A 122 9.28 -2.27 -5.17
N THR A 123 8.57 -1.58 -4.29
CA THR A 123 8.94 -1.45 -2.88
C THR A 123 8.66 -2.77 -2.16
N GLY A 124 9.26 -3.00 -0.99
CA GLY A 124 9.03 -4.22 -0.21
C GLY A 124 7.63 -4.33 0.40
N GLU A 125 6.76 -3.35 0.16
CA GLU A 125 5.54 -3.13 0.93
C GLU A 125 4.42 -2.58 0.04
N ALA A 126 3.18 -2.92 0.37
CA ALA A 126 1.96 -2.31 -0.16
C ALA A 126 1.03 -1.93 1.00
N GLU A 127 0.36 -0.80 0.86
CA GLU A 127 -0.54 -0.24 1.88
C GLU A 127 -1.93 -0.06 1.30
N ILE A 128 -2.96 -0.45 2.06
CA ILE A 128 -4.37 -0.31 1.70
C ILE A 128 -5.11 0.29 2.89
N THR A 129 -5.76 1.43 2.71
CA THR A 129 -6.51 2.14 3.73
C THR A 129 -7.98 2.20 3.33
N TYR A 130 -8.86 1.70 4.20
CA TYR A 130 -10.31 1.85 4.07
C TYR A 130 -10.78 3.07 4.86
N ASN A 131 -11.55 3.95 4.23
CA ASN A 131 -12.06 5.19 4.84
C ASN A 131 -13.57 5.21 5.02
#